data_AF-A0A7X6ZA26-F1
#
_entry.id   AF-A0A7X6ZA26-F1
#
_cell.length_a   1.000
_cell.length_b   1.000
_cell.length_c   1.000
_cell.angle_alpha   90.00
_cell.angle_beta   90.00
_cell.angle_gamma   90.00
#
_symmetry.space_group_name_H-M   'P 1'
#
loop_
_entity.id
_entity.type
_entity.pdbx_description
1 polymer ?
#
loop_
_entity_poly.entity_id
_entity_poly.type
_entity_poly.pdbx_seq_one_letter_code
_entity_poly.pdbx_strand_id
1 'polypeptide(L)'
;MKTLRRTMIRALAAAAAVLALAACQAIPVSGPVREGLSNLDLAERSVQFTPSGPQPGATQEEIVRGFVRAALSSVNDYEVAREFLSPDYERQWDPSYGVMVDDGSLQYDDTSENIGVLSFGLIATVDGSGTLVTVEPDKKTEVPFELTQVRGEWRISSAPAGVILGRDTFTTTWVPRQLYFLNGADRLVPETHWFLNRQTLTTQVVRELMSGPSEQMQTVLHTAFPAGTTLTSGTVPVNDGIAFVDVTPELFDADVTAMEHLKRQLAASLQTVAGVTGYQLAVQGAVIESGAVSGPDDTASTEHQYVVALKDDQFGVAAAGEVQPIDGLGPRVVSLQPQSVSMSVDRGAAAVLSEVGVHLVTTDETMLIEAGPGRLTPSIDNSGYVWTYDRAAPGVITVGQPFEARQQLQATWLTGTPVAVRVSLGGNRIAVLVNDDGSSVVYVGGIERDASGRPIALSEDATPQLWTAGQPIDLDWIS
;
A
#
# COMPACT_ATOMS: atom_id res chain seq x y z
N MET A 1 -49.73 26.80 -79.53
CA MET A 1 -49.91 26.34 -78.12
C MET A 1 -48.87 25.31 -77.63
N LYS A 2 -48.26 24.44 -78.47
CA LYS A 2 -47.25 23.46 -78.01
C LYS A 2 -45.86 24.04 -77.69
N THR A 3 -45.48 25.18 -78.27
CA THR A 3 -44.19 25.86 -78.06
C THR A 3 -44.13 26.61 -76.73
N LEU A 4 -45.20 27.33 -76.35
CA LEU A 4 -45.29 28.05 -75.07
C LEU A 4 -45.18 27.15 -73.83
N ARG A 5 -45.72 25.92 -73.90
CA ARG A 5 -45.62 24.94 -72.80
C ARG A 5 -44.19 24.48 -72.55
N ARG A 6 -43.36 24.34 -73.60
CA ARG A 6 -41.95 23.93 -73.47
C ARG A 6 -41.08 25.04 -72.90
N THR A 7 -41.37 26.30 -73.22
CA THR A 7 -40.67 27.46 -72.64
C THR A 7 -41.01 27.63 -71.16
N MET A 8 -42.27 27.44 -70.77
CA MET A 8 -42.67 27.48 -69.36
C MET A 8 -42.03 26.36 -68.53
N ILE A 9 -41.96 25.13 -69.04
CA ILE A 9 -41.33 24.01 -68.31
C ILE A 9 -39.83 24.24 -68.13
N ARG A 10 -39.14 24.78 -69.14
CA ARG A 10 -37.71 25.12 -69.02
C ARG A 10 -37.46 26.27 -68.05
N ALA A 11 -38.32 27.28 -68.05
CA ALA A 11 -38.25 28.38 -67.09
C ALA A 11 -38.49 27.90 -65.65
N LEU A 12 -39.45 26.99 -65.45
CA LEU A 12 -39.75 26.41 -64.14
C LEU A 12 -38.61 25.52 -63.64
N ALA A 13 -37.99 24.73 -64.51
CA ALA A 13 -36.84 23.90 -64.18
C ALA A 13 -35.59 24.74 -63.86
N ALA A 14 -35.36 25.83 -64.59
CA ALA A 14 -34.28 26.77 -64.31
C ALA A 14 -34.49 27.51 -62.97
N ALA A 15 -35.72 27.92 -62.67
CA ALA A 15 -36.06 28.54 -61.40
C ALA A 15 -35.89 27.57 -60.22
N ALA A 16 -36.29 26.31 -60.38
CA ALA A 16 -36.10 25.27 -59.37
C ALA A 16 -34.61 24.95 -59.13
N ALA A 17 -33.79 24.95 -60.19
CA ALA A 17 -32.34 24.76 -60.07
C ALA A 17 -31.69 25.93 -59.32
N VAL A 18 -32.08 27.18 -59.60
CA VAL A 18 -31.53 28.36 -58.89
C VAL A 18 -31.92 28.36 -57.40
N LEU A 19 -33.13 27.92 -57.05
CA LEU A 19 -33.57 27.78 -55.66
C LEU A 19 -32.83 26.66 -54.91
N ALA A 20 -32.45 25.57 -55.59
CA ALA A 20 -31.67 24.49 -54.98
C ALA A 20 -30.21 24.89 -54.66
N LEU A 21 -29.61 25.82 -55.42
CA LEU A 21 -28.27 26.33 -55.14
C LEU A 21 -28.20 27.40 -54.03
N ALA A 22 -29.35 27.93 -53.57
CA ALA A 22 -29.42 28.87 -52.45
C ALA A 22 -29.68 28.20 -51.09
N ALA A 23 -29.76 26.86 -51.03
CA ALA A 23 -30.05 26.09 -49.82
C ALA A 23 -28.84 25.86 -48.88
N CYS A 24 -27.72 26.56 -49.10
CA CYS A 24 -26.62 26.55 -48.14
C CYS A 24 -27.06 27.28 -46.87
N GLN A 25 -27.36 26.52 -45.81
CA GLN A 25 -27.52 27.08 -44.47
C GLN A 25 -26.27 27.87 -44.11
N ALA A 26 -26.42 29.19 -43.95
CA ALA A 26 -25.39 30.03 -43.37
C ALA A 26 -25.26 29.65 -41.89
N ILE A 27 -24.12 29.05 -41.54
CA ILE A 27 -23.75 28.83 -40.15
C ILE A 27 -23.62 30.21 -39.50
N PRO A 28 -24.33 30.50 -38.39
CA PRO A 28 -24.19 31.78 -37.71
C PRO A 28 -22.74 31.98 -37.26
N VAL A 29 -22.03 32.92 -37.88
CA VAL A 29 -20.65 33.28 -37.52
C VAL A 29 -20.57 34.16 -36.25
N SER A 30 -21.72 34.42 -35.64
CA SER A 30 -21.82 35.16 -34.39
C SER A 30 -23.00 34.65 -33.57
N GLY A 31 -22.73 34.24 -32.34
CA GLY A 31 -23.71 34.00 -31.28
C GLY A 31 -23.23 34.68 -30.01
N PRO A 32 -24.13 34.93 -29.04
CA PRO A 32 -23.72 35.47 -27.74
C PRO A 32 -22.69 34.51 -27.12
N VAL A 33 -21.55 35.07 -26.67
CA VAL A 33 -20.60 34.33 -25.83
C VAL A 33 -21.36 33.95 -24.56
N ARG A 34 -21.65 32.66 -24.40
CA ARG A 34 -22.05 32.12 -23.12
C ARG A 34 -20.78 31.75 -22.39
N GLU A 35 -20.59 32.29 -21.19
CA GLU A 35 -19.59 31.73 -20.29
C GLU A 35 -19.86 30.23 -20.18
N GLY A 36 -18.85 29.43 -20.47
CA GLY A 36 -18.90 28.00 -20.20
C GLY A 36 -19.18 27.79 -18.71
N LEU A 37 -19.79 26.65 -18.36
CA LEU A 37 -19.98 26.26 -16.96
C LEU A 37 -18.68 26.50 -16.19
N SER A 38 -18.74 27.35 -15.16
CA SER A 38 -17.61 27.63 -14.27
C SER A 38 -17.21 26.41 -13.42
N ASN A 39 -18.03 25.36 -13.43
CA ASN A 39 -17.66 24.00 -13.05
C ASN A 39 -17.41 23.16 -14.31
N LEU A 40 -16.29 23.43 -14.98
CA LEU A 40 -15.47 22.33 -15.44
C LEU A 40 -14.55 22.03 -14.26
N ASP A 41 -15.05 21.24 -13.30
CA ASP A 41 -14.15 20.26 -12.73
C ASP A 41 -13.67 19.49 -13.97
N LEU A 42 -12.47 19.86 -14.43
CA LEU A 42 -11.62 18.95 -15.15
C LEU A 42 -11.42 17.80 -14.15
N ALA A 43 -12.41 16.91 -14.08
CA ALA A 43 -12.15 15.50 -13.84
C ALA A 43 -10.99 15.24 -14.79
N GLU A 44 -9.79 15.11 -14.22
CA GLU A 44 -8.57 14.87 -14.94
C GLU A 44 -8.93 13.83 -16.00
N ARG A 45 -8.99 14.24 -17.27
CA ARG A 45 -9.22 13.30 -18.34
C ARG A 45 -7.97 12.45 -18.35
N SER A 46 -7.98 11.40 -17.55
CA SER A 46 -6.96 10.37 -17.54
C SER A 46 -6.86 9.95 -19.00
N VAL A 47 -5.71 10.19 -19.61
CA VAL A 47 -5.46 9.76 -20.99
C VAL A 47 -5.62 8.25 -20.97
N GLN A 48 -6.76 7.76 -21.45
CA GLN A 48 -7.08 6.35 -21.39
C GLN A 48 -6.24 5.65 -22.46
N PHE A 49 -5.13 5.07 -22.03
CA PHE A 49 -4.28 4.27 -22.90
C PHE A 49 -5.09 3.05 -23.35
N THR A 50 -5.41 3.01 -24.65
CA THR A 50 -6.06 1.86 -25.27
C THR A 50 -4.99 1.11 -26.05
N PRO A 51 -4.46 0.00 -25.52
CA PRO A 51 -3.48 -0.80 -26.24
C PRO A 51 -4.09 -1.39 -27.51
N SER A 52 -3.25 -1.65 -28.50
CA SER A 52 -3.65 -2.44 -29.67
C SER A 52 -3.53 -3.93 -29.37
N GLY A 53 -4.48 -4.72 -29.88
CA GLY A 53 -4.41 -6.19 -29.89
C GLY A 53 -3.29 -6.75 -30.77
N PRO A 54 -3.15 -8.10 -30.82
CA PRO A 54 -2.10 -8.77 -31.59
C PRO A 54 -2.23 -8.48 -33.09
N GLN A 55 -1.11 -8.12 -33.72
CA GLN A 55 -1.08 -7.83 -35.15
C GLN A 55 -0.96 -9.13 -35.98
N PRO A 56 -1.58 -9.22 -37.16
CA PRO A 56 -1.39 -10.35 -38.06
C PRO A 56 0.09 -10.52 -38.45
N GLY A 57 0.60 -11.74 -38.40
CA GLY A 57 1.99 -12.07 -38.70
C GLY A 57 3.00 -11.63 -37.63
N ALA A 58 2.55 -11.21 -36.45
CA ALA A 58 3.44 -10.82 -35.35
C ALA A 58 4.37 -11.97 -34.93
N THR A 59 5.63 -11.65 -34.63
CA THR A 59 6.61 -12.61 -34.11
C THR A 59 6.26 -13.04 -32.67
N GLN A 60 6.92 -14.09 -32.16
CA GLN A 60 6.75 -14.51 -30.77
C GLN A 60 7.12 -13.39 -29.79
N GLU A 61 8.23 -12.68 -30.03
CA GLU A 61 8.62 -11.49 -29.27
C GLU A 61 7.53 -10.41 -29.27
N GLU A 62 6.97 -10.09 -30.45
CA GLU A 62 5.93 -9.06 -30.59
C GLU A 62 4.65 -9.45 -29.86
N ILE A 63 4.30 -10.74 -29.81
CA ILE A 63 3.16 -11.26 -29.05
C ILE A 63 3.41 -11.12 -27.54
N VAL A 64 4.57 -11.54 -27.03
CA VAL A 64 4.88 -11.48 -25.59
C VAL A 64 4.98 -10.02 -25.12
N ARG A 65 5.72 -9.16 -25.83
CA ARG A 65 5.82 -7.73 -25.50
C ARG A 65 4.47 -7.03 -25.66
N GLY A 66 3.69 -7.42 -26.66
CA GLY A 66 2.34 -6.92 -26.88
C GLY A 66 1.40 -7.24 -25.71
N PHE A 67 1.46 -8.48 -25.19
CA PHE A 67 0.72 -8.91 -24.01
C PHE A 67 1.06 -8.08 -22.77
N VAL A 68 2.35 -7.94 -22.44
CA VAL A 68 2.80 -7.12 -21.30
C VAL A 68 2.37 -5.67 -21.44
N ARG A 69 2.48 -5.08 -22.63
CA ARG A 69 2.01 -3.71 -22.89
C ARG A 69 0.48 -3.58 -22.84
N ALA A 70 -0.25 -4.60 -23.27
CA ALA A 70 -1.70 -4.60 -23.20
C ALA A 70 -2.22 -4.73 -21.77
N ALA A 71 -1.46 -5.40 -20.90
CA ALA A 71 -1.75 -5.51 -19.47
C ALA A 71 -1.67 -4.18 -18.70
N LEU A 72 -1.22 -3.09 -19.34
CA LEU A 72 -1.31 -1.74 -18.77
C LEU A 72 -2.76 -1.22 -18.68
N SER A 73 -3.70 -1.81 -19.43
CA SER A 73 -5.12 -1.45 -19.40
C SER A 73 -5.94 -2.54 -18.74
N SER A 74 -6.56 -2.22 -17.60
CA SER A 74 -7.47 -3.11 -16.86
C SER A 74 -8.93 -3.02 -17.32
N VAL A 75 -9.20 -2.29 -18.41
CA VAL A 75 -10.55 -2.12 -18.96
C VAL A 75 -11.15 -3.49 -19.31
N ASN A 76 -12.41 -3.70 -18.91
CA ASN A 76 -13.16 -4.94 -19.13
C ASN A 76 -12.37 -6.20 -18.71
N ASP A 77 -11.67 -6.14 -17.57
CA ASP A 77 -10.85 -7.24 -17.08
C ASP A 77 -9.71 -7.62 -18.03
N TYR A 78 -8.94 -6.61 -18.44
CA TYR A 78 -7.76 -6.76 -19.30
C TYR A 78 -8.09 -7.37 -20.68
N GLU A 79 -9.26 -7.02 -21.24
CA GLU A 79 -9.81 -7.59 -22.48
C GLU A 79 -8.79 -7.61 -23.63
N VAL A 80 -8.03 -6.53 -23.84
CA VAL A 80 -7.03 -6.48 -24.92
C VAL A 80 -5.81 -7.37 -24.64
N ALA A 81 -5.38 -7.50 -23.38
CA ALA A 81 -4.28 -8.41 -23.04
C ALA A 81 -4.69 -9.87 -23.28
N ARG A 82 -5.94 -10.19 -22.96
CA ARG A 82 -6.55 -11.49 -23.18
C ARG A 82 -6.57 -11.88 -24.67
N GLU A 83 -6.65 -10.93 -25.61
CA GLU A 83 -6.57 -11.22 -27.06
C GLU A 83 -5.23 -11.85 -27.51
N PHE A 84 -4.13 -11.64 -26.76
CA PHE A 84 -2.82 -12.24 -27.04
C PHE A 84 -2.73 -13.70 -26.57
N LEU A 85 -3.66 -14.14 -25.73
CA LEU A 85 -3.71 -15.50 -25.19
C LEU A 85 -4.40 -16.45 -26.17
N SER A 86 -4.11 -17.75 -26.04
CA SER A 86 -4.84 -18.77 -26.78
C SER A 86 -6.26 -18.92 -26.23
N PRO A 87 -7.26 -19.31 -27.04
CA PRO A 87 -8.66 -19.45 -26.58
C PRO A 87 -8.86 -20.39 -25.37
N ASP A 88 -7.97 -21.38 -25.22
CA ASP A 88 -8.01 -22.34 -24.12
C ASP A 88 -7.39 -21.77 -22.84
N TYR A 89 -6.43 -20.86 -22.97
CA TYR A 89 -5.68 -20.27 -21.85
C TYR A 89 -6.24 -18.92 -21.37
N GLU A 90 -6.91 -18.18 -22.25
CA GLU A 90 -7.44 -16.84 -21.96
C GLU A 90 -8.26 -16.75 -20.66
N ARG A 91 -9.06 -17.79 -20.38
CA ARG A 91 -9.90 -17.89 -19.17
C ARG A 91 -9.17 -18.37 -17.91
N GLN A 92 -7.94 -18.87 -18.06
CA GLN A 92 -7.11 -19.39 -16.97
C GLN A 92 -6.16 -18.34 -16.42
N TRP A 93 -5.77 -17.35 -17.26
CA TRP A 93 -4.92 -16.26 -16.81
C TRP A 93 -5.65 -15.37 -15.81
N ASP A 94 -5.08 -15.28 -14.61
CA ASP A 94 -5.59 -14.47 -13.50
C ASP A 94 -4.69 -13.26 -13.26
N PRO A 95 -5.11 -12.05 -13.66
CA PRO A 95 -4.36 -10.82 -13.42
C PRO A 95 -4.39 -10.37 -11.95
N SER A 96 -5.28 -10.93 -11.12
CA SER A 96 -5.41 -10.57 -9.70
C SER A 96 -4.39 -11.25 -8.80
N TYR A 97 -3.62 -12.20 -9.33
CA TYR A 97 -2.59 -12.92 -8.57
C TYR A 97 -1.47 -12.02 -8.04
N GLY A 98 -1.20 -10.89 -8.72
CA GLY A 98 -0.22 -9.91 -8.27
C GLY A 98 0.42 -9.10 -9.38
N VAL A 99 1.44 -8.32 -9.00
CA VAL A 99 2.23 -7.46 -9.88
C VAL A 99 3.71 -7.74 -9.69
N MET A 100 4.45 -7.89 -10.77
CA MET A 100 5.91 -7.74 -10.78
C MET A 100 6.26 -6.34 -11.27
N VAL A 101 7.00 -5.58 -10.48
CA VAL A 101 7.43 -4.22 -10.82
C VAL A 101 8.83 -4.27 -11.42
N ASP A 102 8.95 -3.94 -12.71
CA ASP A 102 10.22 -3.97 -13.43
C ASP A 102 10.92 -2.60 -13.49
N ASP A 103 12.22 -2.64 -13.74
CA ASP A 103 13.13 -1.50 -13.86
C ASP A 103 13.10 -0.78 -15.21
N GLY A 104 12.23 -1.22 -16.13
CA GLY A 104 12.08 -0.69 -17.49
C GLY A 104 12.94 -1.40 -18.54
N SER A 105 13.72 -2.42 -18.17
CA SER A 105 14.73 -3.04 -19.04
C SER A 105 14.34 -4.41 -19.64
N LEU A 106 13.08 -4.59 -20.05
CA LEU A 106 12.57 -5.86 -20.61
C LEU A 106 13.38 -6.37 -21.82
N GLN A 107 14.07 -7.51 -21.65
CA GLN A 107 14.74 -8.27 -22.72
C GLN A 107 13.94 -9.54 -23.06
N TYR A 108 13.95 -9.93 -24.32
CA TYR A 108 13.27 -11.14 -24.79
C TYR A 108 14.27 -12.06 -25.49
N ASP A 109 14.23 -13.34 -25.16
CA ASP A 109 15.06 -14.38 -25.77
C ASP A 109 14.23 -15.60 -26.17
N ASP A 110 14.41 -16.08 -27.39
CA ASP A 110 13.86 -17.36 -27.85
C ASP A 110 14.72 -18.51 -27.30
N THR A 111 14.20 -19.25 -26.33
CA THR A 111 14.93 -20.38 -25.71
C THR A 111 14.68 -21.70 -26.44
N SER A 112 13.50 -21.84 -27.06
CA SER A 112 13.16 -22.98 -27.93
C SER A 112 12.10 -22.58 -28.96
N GLU A 113 11.71 -23.50 -29.85
CA GLU A 113 10.75 -23.22 -30.94
C GLU A 113 9.43 -22.57 -30.48
N ASN A 114 8.95 -22.90 -29.27
CA ASN A 114 7.67 -22.42 -28.73
C ASN A 114 7.79 -21.82 -27.33
N ILE A 115 9.01 -21.44 -26.90
CA ILE A 115 9.24 -20.88 -25.58
C ILE A 115 10.07 -19.61 -25.71
N GLY A 116 9.44 -18.49 -25.34
CA GLY A 116 10.09 -17.21 -25.16
C GLY A 116 10.32 -16.92 -23.68
N VAL A 117 11.43 -16.29 -23.34
CA VAL A 117 11.73 -15.87 -21.97
C VAL A 117 11.85 -14.35 -21.94
N LEU A 118 11.14 -13.71 -21.01
CA LEU A 118 11.25 -12.30 -20.73
C LEU A 118 12.12 -12.08 -19.49
N SER A 119 13.20 -11.34 -19.63
CA SER A 119 14.19 -11.10 -18.58
C SER A 119 14.28 -9.62 -18.24
N PHE A 120 14.29 -9.26 -16.96
CA PHE A 120 14.33 -7.87 -16.50
C PHE A 120 14.83 -7.73 -15.05
N GLY A 121 15.20 -6.50 -14.66
CA GLY A 121 15.47 -6.17 -13.27
C GLY A 121 14.17 -6.04 -12.49
N LEU A 122 13.97 -6.90 -11.49
CA LEU A 122 12.84 -6.86 -10.58
C LEU A 122 13.13 -5.86 -9.46
N ILE A 123 12.16 -4.99 -9.16
CA ILE A 123 12.27 -3.98 -8.10
C ILE A 123 11.40 -4.35 -6.90
N ALA A 124 10.18 -4.81 -7.16
CA ALA A 124 9.22 -5.17 -6.14
C ALA A 124 8.19 -6.16 -6.68
N THR A 125 7.51 -6.85 -5.78
CA THR A 125 6.32 -7.63 -6.07
C THR A 125 5.16 -7.14 -5.23
N VAL A 126 3.96 -7.16 -5.78
CA VAL A 126 2.70 -6.99 -5.05
C VAL A 126 1.93 -8.30 -5.16
N ASP A 127 1.52 -8.89 -4.07
CA ASP A 127 0.69 -10.10 -4.12
C ASP A 127 -0.80 -9.78 -4.35
N GLY A 128 -1.65 -10.81 -4.43
CA GLY A 128 -3.08 -10.64 -4.64
C GLY A 128 -3.82 -9.92 -3.51
N SER A 129 -3.24 -9.86 -2.29
CA SER A 129 -3.79 -9.09 -1.16
C SER A 129 -3.38 -7.61 -1.20
N GLY A 130 -2.48 -7.24 -2.11
CA GLY A 130 -1.92 -5.89 -2.21
C GLY A 130 -0.67 -5.68 -1.34
N THR A 131 -0.09 -6.72 -0.75
CA THR A 131 1.14 -6.57 0.05
C THR A 131 2.33 -6.38 -0.87
N LEU A 132 3.04 -5.27 -0.71
CA LEU A 132 4.25 -4.97 -1.49
C LEU A 132 5.51 -5.44 -0.76
N VAL A 133 6.36 -6.17 -1.46
CA VAL A 133 7.68 -6.59 -0.98
C VAL A 133 8.75 -6.07 -1.93
N THR A 134 9.80 -5.45 -1.38
CA THR A 134 10.96 -5.01 -2.16
C THR A 134 11.97 -6.15 -2.29
N VAL A 135 12.64 -6.24 -3.44
CA VAL A 135 13.69 -7.24 -3.66
C VAL A 135 15.08 -6.61 -3.62
N GLU A 136 16.09 -7.46 -3.47
CA GLU A 136 17.49 -7.05 -3.50
C GLU A 136 17.81 -6.22 -4.76
N PRO A 137 18.66 -5.18 -4.68
CA PRO A 137 19.08 -4.42 -5.84
C PRO A 137 19.67 -5.31 -6.93
N ASP A 138 19.47 -4.93 -8.19
CA ASP A 138 19.96 -5.66 -9.37
C ASP A 138 19.45 -7.11 -9.49
N LYS A 139 18.41 -7.48 -8.73
CA LYS A 139 17.74 -8.77 -8.84
C LYS A 139 17.20 -8.95 -10.25
N LYS A 140 17.76 -9.90 -10.99
CA LYS A 140 17.21 -10.32 -12.29
C LYS A 140 16.15 -11.39 -12.10
N THR A 141 15.08 -11.26 -12.87
CA THR A 141 13.99 -12.23 -12.97
C THR A 141 13.83 -12.66 -14.43
N GLU A 142 13.60 -13.96 -14.63
CA GLU A 142 13.30 -14.56 -15.92
C GLU A 142 11.90 -15.16 -15.88
N VAL A 143 11.10 -14.83 -16.89
CA VAL A 143 9.70 -15.19 -16.98
C VAL A 143 9.47 -15.98 -18.27
N PRO A 144 9.17 -17.29 -18.19
CA PRO A 144 8.88 -18.09 -19.37
C PRO A 144 7.45 -17.87 -19.87
N PHE A 145 7.29 -17.87 -21.19
CA PHE A 145 6.03 -17.89 -21.92
C PHE A 145 6.02 -19.08 -22.87
N GLU A 146 4.95 -19.87 -22.84
CA GLU A 146 4.71 -20.90 -23.86
C GLU A 146 3.84 -20.31 -24.96
N LEU A 147 4.23 -20.55 -26.21
CA LEU A 147 3.54 -20.05 -27.40
C LEU A 147 2.99 -21.19 -28.25
N THR A 148 1.91 -20.89 -28.95
CA THR A 148 1.26 -21.81 -29.89
C THR A 148 0.70 -21.05 -31.09
N GLN A 149 0.48 -21.74 -32.19
CA GLN A 149 -0.18 -21.16 -33.37
C GLN A 149 -1.67 -21.45 -33.37
N VAL A 150 -2.48 -20.40 -33.47
CA VAL A 150 -3.94 -20.46 -33.65
C VAL A 150 -4.28 -19.89 -35.01
N ARG A 151 -4.72 -20.74 -35.94
CA ARG A 151 -5.03 -20.37 -37.34
C ARG A 151 -3.87 -19.69 -38.07
N GLY A 152 -2.64 -20.11 -37.77
CA GLY A 152 -1.41 -19.57 -38.39
C GLY A 152 -0.85 -18.31 -37.71
N GLU A 153 -1.48 -17.83 -36.64
CA GLU A 153 -1.04 -16.66 -35.86
C GLU A 153 -0.54 -17.10 -34.48
N TRP A 154 0.54 -16.50 -34.00
CA TRP A 154 1.09 -16.80 -32.67
C TRP A 154 0.16 -16.31 -31.54
N ARG A 155 0.03 -17.12 -30.49
CA ARG A 155 -0.70 -16.83 -29.24
C ARG A 155 0.03 -17.44 -28.05
N ILE A 156 -0.20 -16.89 -26.86
CA ILE A 156 0.37 -17.39 -25.61
C ILE A 156 -0.51 -18.52 -25.06
N SER A 157 0.04 -19.72 -24.91
CA SER A 157 -0.63 -20.87 -24.31
C SER A 157 -0.35 -21.03 -22.82
N SER A 158 0.67 -20.36 -22.29
CA SER A 158 0.96 -20.27 -20.86
C SER A 158 1.77 -19.02 -20.56
N ALA A 159 1.41 -18.31 -19.50
CA ALA A 159 2.12 -17.15 -18.94
C ALA A 159 2.16 -17.28 -17.42
N PRO A 160 3.01 -16.51 -16.70
CA PRO A 160 2.81 -16.36 -15.27
C PRO A 160 1.46 -15.70 -14.96
N ALA A 161 0.93 -16.02 -13.79
CA ALA A 161 -0.19 -15.29 -13.23
C ALA A 161 0.23 -13.85 -12.87
N GLY A 162 -0.75 -12.94 -12.84
CA GLY A 162 -0.52 -11.52 -12.55
C GLY A 162 -0.06 -10.71 -13.76
N VAL A 163 0.42 -9.49 -13.48
CA VAL A 163 0.84 -8.50 -14.48
C VAL A 163 2.28 -8.04 -14.24
N ILE A 164 2.99 -7.69 -15.30
CA ILE A 164 4.33 -7.07 -15.23
C ILE A 164 4.18 -5.59 -15.57
N LEU A 165 4.61 -4.70 -14.68
CA LEU A 165 4.47 -3.26 -14.83
C LEU A 165 5.80 -2.55 -14.57
N GLY A 166 6.20 -1.65 -15.48
CA GLY A 166 7.33 -0.77 -15.23
C GLY A 166 7.05 0.16 -14.06
N ARG A 167 8.07 0.50 -13.27
CA ARG A 167 7.98 1.38 -12.07
C ARG A 167 7.13 2.64 -12.29
N ASP A 168 7.29 3.34 -13.39
CA ASP A 168 6.55 4.59 -13.66
C ASP A 168 5.05 4.34 -13.87
N THR A 169 4.70 3.20 -14.49
CA THR A 169 3.29 2.82 -14.68
C THR A 169 2.70 2.34 -13.36
N PHE A 170 3.45 1.54 -12.59
CA PHE A 170 3.00 1.09 -11.27
C PHE A 170 2.68 2.28 -10.35
N THR A 171 3.59 3.24 -10.22
CA THR A 171 3.43 4.41 -9.34
C THR A 171 2.32 5.38 -9.75
N THR A 172 1.83 5.30 -10.99
CA THR A 172 0.73 6.14 -11.50
C THR A 172 -0.61 5.42 -11.53
N THR A 173 -0.63 4.08 -11.58
CA THR A 173 -1.86 3.28 -11.70
C THR A 173 -2.25 2.58 -10.41
N TRP A 174 -1.28 2.28 -9.53
CA TRP A 174 -1.51 1.67 -8.23
C TRP A 174 -1.33 2.70 -7.12
N VAL A 175 -2.19 2.62 -6.11
CA VAL A 175 -2.26 3.56 -5.00
C VAL A 175 -2.11 2.80 -3.68
N PRO A 176 -1.24 3.26 -2.76
CA PRO A 176 -1.18 2.71 -1.42
C PRO A 176 -2.41 3.17 -0.62
N ARG A 177 -3.01 2.26 0.14
CA ARG A 177 -4.11 2.50 1.07
C ARG A 177 -3.77 1.91 2.42
N GLN A 178 -4.17 2.60 3.47
CA GLN A 178 -4.04 2.09 4.83
C GLN A 178 -5.31 1.31 5.16
N LEU A 179 -5.15 0.00 5.34
CA LEU A 179 -6.15 -0.83 6.00
C LEU A 179 -5.84 -0.84 7.48
N TYR A 180 -6.86 -0.61 8.31
CA TYR A 180 -6.69 -0.61 9.75
C TYR A 180 -7.16 -1.96 10.29
N PHE A 181 -6.32 -2.63 11.06
CA PHE A 181 -6.62 -3.87 11.78
C PHE A 181 -6.48 -3.64 13.28
N LEU A 182 -6.88 -4.61 14.09
CA LEU A 182 -6.81 -4.53 15.55
C LEU A 182 -5.62 -5.32 16.06
N ASN A 183 -4.88 -4.76 17.02
CA ASN A 183 -3.92 -5.56 17.80
C ASN A 183 -4.60 -6.24 19.00
N GLY A 184 -3.86 -7.03 19.79
CA GLY A 184 -4.40 -7.72 20.98
C GLY A 184 -4.95 -6.82 22.10
N ALA A 185 -4.77 -5.50 22.00
CA ALA A 185 -5.34 -4.50 22.90
C ALA A 185 -6.48 -3.69 22.24
N ASP A 186 -7.01 -4.19 21.11
CA ASP A 186 -8.11 -3.61 20.34
C ASP A 186 -7.84 -2.17 19.82
N ARG A 187 -6.57 -1.84 19.61
CA ARG A 187 -6.16 -0.58 18.98
C ARG A 187 -6.03 -0.76 17.48
N LEU A 188 -6.45 0.27 16.73
CA LEU A 188 -6.30 0.28 15.28
C LEU A 188 -4.84 0.47 14.88
N VAL A 189 -4.35 -0.40 14.01
CA VAL A 189 -3.00 -0.42 13.47
C VAL A 189 -3.07 -0.38 11.95
N PRO A 190 -2.47 0.62 11.28
CA PRO A 190 -2.49 0.70 9.84
C PRO A 190 -1.53 -0.32 9.22
N GLU A 191 -1.96 -0.95 8.14
CA GLU A 191 -1.17 -1.75 7.21
C GLU A 191 -1.33 -1.20 5.79
N THR A 192 -0.24 -1.07 5.05
CA THR A 192 -0.24 -0.48 3.72
C THR A 192 -0.47 -1.57 2.66
N HIS A 193 -1.59 -1.48 1.96
CA HIS A 193 -1.91 -2.35 0.83
C HIS A 193 -1.97 -1.53 -0.45
N TRP A 194 -1.44 -2.06 -1.54
CA TRP A 194 -1.44 -1.44 -2.86
C TRP A 194 -2.59 -1.95 -3.69
N PHE A 195 -3.37 -1.02 -4.24
CA PHE A 195 -4.54 -1.34 -5.06
C PHE A 195 -4.47 -0.63 -6.40
N LEU A 196 -5.00 -1.27 -7.43
CA LEU A 196 -5.24 -0.61 -8.70
C LEU A 196 -6.27 0.51 -8.53
N ASN A 197 -5.93 1.73 -8.94
CA ASN A 197 -6.76 2.91 -8.76
C ASN A 197 -7.91 2.97 -9.79
N ARG A 198 -9.00 2.27 -9.50
CA ARG A 198 -10.18 2.17 -10.37
C ARG A 198 -11.49 2.16 -9.59
N GLN A 199 -12.63 2.12 -10.28
CA GLN A 199 -13.97 2.18 -9.67
C GLN A 199 -14.24 1.07 -8.63
N THR A 200 -13.56 -0.07 -8.72
CA THR A 200 -13.72 -1.18 -7.77
C THR A 200 -12.87 -1.04 -6.50
N LEU A 201 -12.14 0.07 -6.32
CA LEU A 201 -11.22 0.28 -5.20
C LEU A 201 -11.92 0.09 -3.84
N THR A 202 -13.10 0.68 -3.64
CA THR A 202 -13.88 0.52 -2.39
C THR A 202 -14.22 -0.94 -2.12
N THR A 203 -14.56 -1.70 -3.16
CA THR A 203 -14.85 -3.13 -3.04
C THR A 203 -13.60 -3.91 -2.64
N GLN A 204 -12.44 -3.61 -3.23
CA GLN A 204 -11.18 -4.26 -2.91
C GLN A 204 -10.75 -3.97 -1.46
N VAL A 205 -10.78 -2.70 -1.04
CA VAL A 205 -10.48 -2.29 0.34
C VAL A 205 -11.32 -3.06 1.36
N VAL A 206 -12.63 -3.14 1.16
CA VAL A 206 -13.51 -3.86 2.09
C VAL A 206 -13.28 -5.37 2.05
N ARG A 207 -13.04 -5.97 0.88
CA ARG A 207 -12.72 -7.40 0.78
C ARG A 207 -11.44 -7.74 1.52
N GLU A 208 -10.35 -7.01 1.29
CA GLU A 208 -9.09 -7.26 2.00
C GLU A 208 -9.23 -7.03 3.51
N LEU A 209 -10.03 -6.04 3.91
CA LEU A 209 -10.34 -5.81 5.32
C LEU A 209 -11.04 -7.01 5.98
N MET A 210 -11.92 -7.71 5.26
CA MET A 210 -12.57 -8.95 5.70
C MET A 210 -11.64 -10.17 5.64
N SER A 211 -10.74 -10.23 4.66
CA SER A 211 -9.73 -11.29 4.54
C SER A 211 -8.76 -11.29 5.73
N GLY A 212 -8.49 -10.12 6.31
CA GLY A 212 -7.60 -9.95 7.44
C GLY A 212 -6.25 -9.34 7.05
N PRO A 213 -5.33 -9.22 8.02
CA PRO A 213 -3.99 -8.66 7.79
C PRO A 213 -3.13 -9.57 6.89
N SER A 214 -1.99 -9.04 6.42
CA SER A 214 -1.02 -9.83 5.67
C SER A 214 -0.56 -11.06 6.45
N GLU A 215 -0.14 -12.11 5.74
CA GLU A 215 0.34 -13.36 6.34
C GLU A 215 1.37 -13.13 7.45
N GLN A 216 2.28 -12.18 7.26
CA GLN A 216 3.34 -11.84 8.21
C GLN A 216 2.83 -11.14 9.48
N MET A 217 1.63 -10.56 9.43
CA MET A 217 1.02 -9.80 10.54
C MET A 217 -0.16 -10.53 11.19
N GLN A 218 -0.55 -11.72 10.71
CA GLN A 218 -1.71 -12.47 11.22
C GLN A 218 -1.61 -12.92 12.68
N THR A 219 -0.40 -13.05 13.24
CA THR A 219 -0.22 -13.35 14.68
C THR A 219 -0.23 -12.10 15.56
N VAL A 220 -0.13 -10.91 14.95
CA VAL A 220 -0.03 -9.62 15.64
C VAL A 220 -1.33 -8.83 15.55
N LEU A 221 -1.99 -8.91 14.40
CA LEU A 221 -3.18 -8.16 14.05
C LEU A 221 -4.33 -9.12 13.73
N HIS A 222 -5.55 -8.62 13.86
CA HIS A 222 -6.75 -9.34 13.47
C HIS A 222 -7.80 -8.38 12.92
N THR A 223 -8.75 -8.95 12.18
CA THR A 223 -9.95 -8.25 11.72
C THR A 223 -11.10 -8.47 12.69
N ALA A 224 -11.94 -7.45 12.90
CA ALA A 224 -13.16 -7.57 13.69
C ALA A 224 -14.33 -8.19 12.92
N PHE A 225 -14.18 -8.45 11.61
CA PHE A 225 -15.16 -9.24 10.88
C PHE A 225 -15.15 -10.69 11.38
N PRO A 226 -16.30 -11.27 11.75
CA PRO A 226 -16.37 -12.69 12.09
C PRO A 226 -15.89 -13.57 10.94
N ALA A 227 -15.25 -14.69 11.28
CA ALA A 227 -14.75 -15.63 10.30
C ALA A 227 -15.87 -16.11 9.36
N GLY A 228 -15.60 -16.12 8.05
CA GLY A 228 -16.58 -16.51 7.03
C GLY A 228 -17.47 -15.37 6.53
N THR A 229 -17.40 -14.17 7.12
CA THR A 229 -18.11 -13.00 6.59
C THR A 229 -17.61 -12.64 5.20
N THR A 230 -18.51 -12.56 4.22
CA THR A 230 -18.19 -12.17 2.84
C THR A 230 -19.21 -11.17 2.29
N LEU A 231 -18.92 -10.53 1.14
CA LEU A 231 -19.89 -9.65 0.47
C LEU A 231 -21.00 -10.47 -0.20
N THR A 232 -22.26 -10.18 0.11
CA THR A 232 -23.43 -10.89 -0.46
C THR A 232 -23.52 -10.75 -1.98
N SER A 233 -23.25 -9.55 -2.51
CA SER A 233 -23.28 -9.27 -3.96
C SER A 233 -21.90 -9.32 -4.62
N GLY A 234 -20.84 -9.57 -3.82
CA GLY A 234 -19.46 -9.39 -4.25
C GLY A 234 -19.06 -7.93 -4.49
N THR A 235 -19.91 -6.92 -4.29
CA THR A 235 -19.56 -5.52 -4.57
C THR A 235 -19.92 -4.59 -3.43
N VAL A 236 -19.21 -3.45 -3.34
CA VAL A 236 -19.49 -2.34 -2.43
C VAL A 236 -19.75 -1.10 -3.28
N PRO A 237 -21.01 -0.85 -3.70
CA PRO A 237 -21.34 0.36 -4.44
C PRO A 237 -21.24 1.59 -3.53
N VAL A 238 -20.87 2.73 -4.13
CA VAL A 238 -20.82 4.03 -3.46
C VAL A 238 -21.88 4.95 -4.07
N ASN A 239 -22.87 5.34 -3.29
CA ASN A 239 -23.94 6.25 -3.70
C ASN A 239 -23.90 7.50 -2.82
N ASP A 240 -23.81 8.69 -3.43
CA ASP A 240 -23.73 9.98 -2.72
C ASP A 240 -22.68 10.00 -1.59
N GLY A 241 -21.55 9.34 -1.85
CA GLY A 241 -20.44 9.20 -0.91
C GLY A 241 -20.66 8.20 0.23
N ILE A 242 -21.71 7.39 0.19
CA ILE A 242 -21.98 6.32 1.15
C ILE A 242 -21.64 4.96 0.52
N ALA A 243 -20.69 4.26 1.12
CA ALA A 243 -20.36 2.89 0.75
C ALA A 243 -21.40 1.91 1.33
N PHE A 244 -22.08 1.16 0.47
CA PHE A 244 -23.06 0.16 0.90
C PHE A 244 -22.39 -1.22 1.00
N VAL A 245 -22.10 -1.64 2.23
CA VAL A 245 -21.39 -2.88 2.56
C VAL A 245 -22.42 -3.92 2.98
N ASP A 246 -22.90 -4.72 2.01
CA ASP A 246 -23.84 -5.81 2.26
C ASP A 246 -23.11 -7.14 2.39
N VAL A 247 -23.15 -7.71 3.59
CA VAL A 247 -22.40 -8.92 3.94
C VAL A 247 -23.32 -10.08 4.31
N THR A 248 -22.72 -11.26 4.42
CA THR A 248 -23.41 -12.50 4.77
C THR A 248 -23.79 -12.55 6.27
N PRO A 249 -24.75 -13.42 6.67
CA PRO A 249 -25.26 -13.46 8.04
C PRO A 249 -24.27 -13.80 9.15
N GLU A 250 -23.08 -14.33 8.82
CA GLU A 250 -21.98 -14.60 9.76
C GLU A 250 -21.57 -13.34 10.55
N LEU A 251 -21.87 -12.14 10.02
CA LEU A 251 -21.71 -10.89 10.76
C LEU A 251 -22.42 -10.91 12.14
N PHE A 252 -23.54 -11.64 12.27
CA PHE A 252 -24.29 -11.72 13.53
C PHE A 252 -23.61 -12.57 14.62
N ASP A 253 -22.49 -13.22 14.31
CA ASP A 253 -21.66 -13.87 15.32
C ASP A 253 -20.83 -12.85 16.13
N ALA A 254 -20.75 -11.59 15.67
CA ALA A 254 -20.14 -10.49 16.42
C ALA A 254 -21.00 -10.09 17.62
N ASP A 255 -20.37 -10.00 18.80
CA ASP A 255 -20.99 -9.36 19.95
C ASP A 255 -20.95 -7.82 19.85
N VAL A 256 -21.48 -7.13 20.86
CA VAL A 256 -21.55 -5.65 20.87
C VAL A 256 -20.15 -5.02 20.78
N THR A 257 -19.16 -5.59 21.45
CA THR A 257 -17.78 -5.06 21.45
C THR A 257 -17.13 -5.29 20.09
N ALA A 258 -17.27 -6.49 19.52
CA ALA A 258 -16.77 -6.81 18.19
C ALA A 258 -17.42 -5.93 17.11
N MET A 259 -18.72 -5.63 17.23
CA MET A 259 -19.41 -4.72 16.30
C MET A 259 -18.85 -3.29 16.37
N GLU A 260 -18.57 -2.77 17.57
CA GLU A 260 -17.93 -1.46 17.71
C GLU A 260 -16.51 -1.44 17.14
N HIS A 261 -15.74 -2.52 17.32
CA HIS A 261 -14.42 -2.66 16.71
C HIS A 261 -14.51 -2.69 15.18
N LEU A 262 -15.44 -3.46 14.62
CA LEU A 262 -15.71 -3.53 13.19
C LEU A 262 -16.07 -2.17 12.61
N LYS A 263 -16.96 -1.41 13.27
CA LYS A 263 -17.36 -0.07 12.86
C LYS A 263 -16.18 0.89 12.78
N ARG A 264 -15.32 0.90 13.80
CA ARG A 264 -14.11 1.74 13.83
C ARG A 264 -13.11 1.33 12.74
N GLN A 265 -12.90 0.02 12.59
CA GLN A 265 -12.02 -0.58 11.59
C GLN A 265 -12.44 -0.19 10.16
N LEU A 266 -13.74 -0.33 9.86
CA LEU A 266 -14.32 0.01 8.57
C LEU A 266 -14.26 1.52 8.30
N ALA A 267 -14.61 2.34 9.30
CA ALA A 267 -14.56 3.80 9.19
C ALA A 267 -13.14 4.30 8.86
N ALA A 268 -12.12 3.80 9.58
CA ALA A 268 -10.72 4.20 9.38
C ALA A 268 -10.17 3.73 8.03
N SER A 269 -10.47 2.50 7.61
CA SER A 269 -9.96 1.96 6.35
C SER A 269 -10.57 2.66 5.12
N LEU A 270 -11.84 3.04 5.19
CA LEU A 270 -12.52 3.79 4.12
C LEU A 270 -12.08 5.25 4.04
N GLN A 271 -11.42 5.80 5.06
CA GLN A 271 -10.91 7.18 5.06
C GLN A 271 -9.96 7.49 3.92
N THR A 272 -9.20 6.48 3.49
CA THR A 272 -8.24 6.64 2.42
C THR A 272 -8.86 6.56 1.02
N VAL A 273 -10.17 6.27 0.90
CA VAL A 273 -10.84 6.09 -0.39
C VAL A 273 -11.54 7.38 -0.83
N ALA A 274 -11.06 7.98 -1.93
CA ALA A 274 -11.60 9.22 -2.46
C ALA A 274 -13.10 9.09 -2.82
N GLY A 275 -13.89 10.08 -2.43
CA GLY A 275 -15.33 10.12 -2.69
C GLY A 275 -16.18 9.31 -1.70
N VAL A 276 -15.58 8.62 -0.71
CA VAL A 276 -16.32 7.94 0.36
C VAL A 276 -16.27 8.80 1.63
N THR A 277 -17.45 9.12 2.18
CA THR A 277 -17.63 9.98 3.36
C THR A 277 -18.39 9.28 4.49
N GLY A 278 -19.04 8.16 4.18
CA GLY A 278 -19.73 7.32 5.15
C GLY A 278 -19.95 5.91 4.62
N TYR A 279 -20.52 5.07 5.45
CA TYR A 279 -20.88 3.71 5.10
C TYR A 279 -22.23 3.30 5.68
N GLN A 280 -22.84 2.31 5.05
CA GLN A 280 -23.97 1.54 5.56
C GLN A 280 -23.57 0.08 5.57
N LEU A 281 -23.62 -0.56 6.74
CA LEU A 281 -23.40 -1.98 6.91
C LEU A 281 -24.76 -2.67 6.91
N ALA A 282 -24.92 -3.63 6.00
CA ALA A 282 -26.16 -4.36 5.78
C ALA A 282 -25.93 -5.87 5.80
N VAL A 283 -27.00 -6.60 6.12
CA VAL A 283 -27.04 -8.05 5.98
C VAL A 283 -28.25 -8.42 5.12
N GLN A 284 -28.00 -9.09 4.00
CA GLN A 284 -29.02 -9.43 3.00
C GLN A 284 -29.87 -8.21 2.58
N GLY A 285 -29.22 -7.06 2.40
CA GLY A 285 -29.82 -5.80 2.00
C GLY A 285 -30.50 -5.01 3.12
N ALA A 286 -30.63 -5.55 4.33
CA ALA A 286 -31.17 -4.82 5.48
C ALA A 286 -30.04 -4.07 6.21
N VAL A 287 -30.08 -2.74 6.20
CA VAL A 287 -29.11 -1.90 6.92
C VAL A 287 -29.27 -2.11 8.42
N ILE A 288 -28.19 -2.47 9.09
CA ILE A 288 -28.15 -2.67 10.54
C ILE A 288 -27.37 -1.55 11.25
N GLU A 289 -26.35 -1.00 10.60
CA GLU A 289 -25.47 0.02 11.14
C GLU A 289 -25.11 1.03 10.03
N SER A 290 -24.80 2.24 10.44
CA SER A 290 -24.26 3.26 9.53
C SER A 290 -23.35 4.22 10.30
N GLY A 291 -22.37 4.78 9.62
CA GLY A 291 -21.38 5.64 10.24
C GLY A 291 -20.76 6.59 9.23
N ALA A 292 -20.20 7.68 9.76
CA ALA A 292 -19.29 8.51 9.00
C ALA A 292 -17.94 7.81 8.91
N VAL A 293 -17.21 8.09 7.82
CA VAL A 293 -15.79 7.78 7.74
C VAL A 293 -15.03 8.69 8.70
N SER A 294 -14.13 8.11 9.48
CA SER A 294 -13.34 8.82 10.49
C SER A 294 -11.98 8.15 10.62
N GLY A 295 -10.94 8.94 10.95
CA GLY A 295 -9.62 8.37 11.24
C GLY A 295 -9.58 7.55 12.52
N PRO A 296 -8.46 6.85 12.78
CA PRO A 296 -8.33 6.08 14.01
C PRO A 296 -8.39 7.00 15.25
N ASP A 297 -8.99 6.50 16.32
CA ASP A 297 -9.18 7.23 17.59
C ASP A 297 -7.85 7.78 18.18
N ASP A 298 -6.72 7.16 17.82
CA ASP A 298 -5.38 7.41 18.37
C ASP A 298 -4.51 8.32 17.47
N THR A 299 -5.14 9.17 16.64
CA THR A 299 -4.47 10.14 15.72
C THR A 299 -3.63 11.22 16.41
N ALA A 300 -3.44 11.16 17.73
CA ALA A 300 -2.52 12.04 18.45
C ALA A 300 -1.04 11.91 17.99
N SER A 301 -0.69 10.89 17.19
CA SER A 301 0.68 10.60 16.74
C SER A 301 1.17 11.37 15.51
N THR A 302 0.30 12.03 14.73
CA THR A 302 0.72 12.80 13.53
C THR A 302 1.06 14.26 13.83
N GLU A 303 0.58 14.84 14.92
CA GLU A 303 0.83 16.27 15.24
C GLU A 303 2.20 16.54 15.91
N HIS A 304 2.97 15.51 16.23
CA HIS A 304 4.08 15.62 17.19
C HIS A 304 5.34 14.82 16.74
N GLN A 305 5.73 14.91 15.45
CA GLN A 305 7.07 14.49 15.01
C GLN A 305 8.12 15.49 15.54
N TYR A 306 8.53 15.31 16.79
CA TYR A 306 9.63 16.09 17.34
C TYR A 306 10.92 15.33 17.25
N VAL A 307 11.96 16.06 16.88
CA VAL A 307 13.33 15.62 17.09
C VAL A 307 13.73 16.05 18.49
N VAL A 308 14.29 15.13 19.29
CA VAL A 308 14.99 15.49 20.52
C VAL A 308 16.48 15.56 20.27
N ALA A 309 17.15 16.44 20.99
CA ALA A 309 18.58 16.60 20.92
C ALA A 309 19.17 16.87 22.31
N LEU A 310 20.43 16.50 22.46
CA LEU A 310 21.30 16.95 23.54
C LEU A 310 22.31 17.92 22.95
N LYS A 311 22.35 19.15 23.46
CA LYS A 311 23.28 20.19 23.04
C LYS A 311 23.68 21.04 24.25
N ASP A 312 24.97 21.30 24.43
CA ASP A 312 25.50 22.15 25.50
C ASP A 312 24.93 21.78 26.89
N ASP A 313 24.94 20.48 27.23
CA ASP A 313 24.38 19.89 28.46
C ASP A 313 22.89 20.12 28.68
N GLN A 314 22.15 20.39 27.60
CA GLN A 314 20.70 20.57 27.61
C GLN A 314 20.01 19.54 26.70
N PHE A 315 19.16 18.72 27.30
CA PHE A 315 18.33 17.73 26.60
C PHE A 315 16.89 18.20 26.45
N GLY A 316 16.33 18.05 25.26
CA GLY A 316 14.91 18.26 25.01
C GLY A 316 14.55 18.38 23.53
N VAL A 317 13.44 19.05 23.22
CA VAL A 317 12.90 19.16 21.86
C VAL A 317 13.72 20.15 21.04
N ALA A 318 14.23 19.69 19.91
CA ALA A 318 14.95 20.52 18.94
C ALA A 318 13.96 21.26 18.04
N ALA A 319 14.00 22.60 18.08
CA ALA A 319 13.18 23.46 17.23
C ALA A 319 13.96 24.72 16.87
N ALA A 320 13.95 25.10 15.58
CA ALA A 320 14.60 26.31 15.07
C ALA A 320 16.09 26.49 15.47
N GLY A 321 16.83 25.38 15.66
CA GLY A 321 18.25 25.38 16.04
C GLY A 321 18.53 25.51 17.55
N GLU A 322 17.47 25.57 18.36
CA GLU A 322 17.53 25.57 19.82
C GLU A 322 17.00 24.26 20.39
N VAL A 323 17.40 23.93 21.62
CA VAL A 323 16.87 22.78 22.37
C VAL A 323 16.00 23.30 23.50
N GLN A 324 14.69 23.09 23.41
CA GLN A 324 13.76 23.40 24.48
C GLN A 324 13.80 22.28 25.52
N PRO A 325 14.17 22.57 26.77
CA PRO A 325 14.37 21.54 27.77
C PRO A 325 13.04 20.87 28.11
N ILE A 326 13.09 19.57 28.42
CA ILE A 326 11.95 18.84 28.98
C ILE A 326 12.11 18.85 30.49
N ASP A 327 11.24 19.61 31.17
CA ASP A 327 11.31 19.81 32.61
C ASP A 327 11.27 18.47 33.38
N GLY A 328 12.13 18.35 34.39
CA GLY A 328 12.28 17.14 35.22
C GLY A 328 13.04 15.99 34.56
N LEU A 329 12.88 15.79 33.25
CA LEU A 329 13.51 14.71 32.49
C LEU A 329 14.94 15.08 32.04
N GLY A 330 15.13 16.29 31.51
CA GLY A 330 16.39 16.74 30.90
C GLY A 330 17.63 16.55 31.79
N PRO A 331 17.66 17.11 33.02
CA PRO A 331 18.82 16.96 33.90
C PRO A 331 19.18 15.51 34.24
N ARG A 332 18.18 14.62 34.35
CA ARG A 332 18.40 13.19 34.61
C ARG A 332 19.04 12.50 33.42
N VAL A 333 18.52 12.75 32.22
CA VAL A 333 19.11 12.24 30.97
C VAL A 333 20.56 12.72 30.83
N VAL A 334 20.82 14.01 31.03
CA VAL A 334 22.18 14.58 30.96
C VAL A 334 23.13 13.95 31.98
N SER A 335 22.65 13.69 33.20
CA SER A 335 23.48 13.08 34.27
C SER A 335 23.98 11.68 33.94
N LEU A 336 23.34 10.97 33.02
CA LEU A 336 23.75 9.65 32.55
C LEU A 336 24.83 9.69 31.46
N GLN A 337 25.21 10.88 30.97
CA GLN A 337 26.15 11.06 29.85
C GLN A 337 25.78 10.17 28.66
N PRO A 338 24.59 10.40 28.05
CA PRO A 338 23.97 9.44 27.17
C PRO A 338 24.75 9.30 25.85
N GLN A 339 24.87 8.06 25.38
CA GLN A 339 25.34 7.73 24.04
C GLN A 339 24.21 7.85 23.03
N SER A 340 22.99 7.47 23.43
CA SER A 340 21.77 7.67 22.65
C SER A 340 20.54 7.70 23.55
N VAL A 341 19.46 8.31 23.05
CA VAL A 341 18.21 8.51 23.77
C VAL A 341 17.03 8.28 22.83
N SER A 342 16.07 7.48 23.26
CA SER A 342 14.77 7.31 22.61
C SER A 342 13.67 7.74 23.56
N MET A 343 12.72 8.55 23.08
CA MET A 343 11.70 9.18 23.93
C MET A 343 10.33 8.55 23.70
N SER A 344 9.52 8.44 24.76
CA SER A 344 8.12 8.04 24.63
C SER A 344 7.31 9.12 23.93
N VAL A 345 6.20 8.74 23.28
CA VAL A 345 5.32 9.65 22.52
C VAL A 345 4.79 10.79 23.40
N ASP A 346 4.45 10.50 24.66
CA ASP A 346 3.95 11.49 25.64
C ASP A 346 5.05 12.36 26.27
N ARG A 347 6.33 12.08 25.97
CA ARG A 347 7.52 12.73 26.54
C ARG A 347 7.66 12.58 28.06
N GLY A 348 6.92 11.65 28.66
CA GLY A 348 7.00 11.34 30.09
C GLY A 348 8.21 10.46 30.45
N ALA A 349 8.76 9.76 29.46
CA ALA A 349 9.84 8.81 29.67
C ALA A 349 10.86 8.77 28.52
N ALA A 350 12.07 8.31 28.82
CA ALA A 350 13.13 8.08 27.85
C ALA A 350 13.91 6.79 28.15
N ALA A 351 14.16 6.00 27.11
CA ALA A 351 15.16 4.94 27.13
C ALA A 351 16.53 5.55 26.81
N VAL A 352 17.46 5.45 27.75
CA VAL A 352 18.79 6.08 27.67
C VAL A 352 19.89 5.03 27.68
N LEU A 353 20.71 5.01 26.64
CA LEU A 353 21.94 4.22 26.61
C LEU A 353 23.07 5.04 27.22
N SER A 354 23.71 4.53 28.27
CA SER A 354 24.94 5.07 28.86
C SER A 354 26.06 4.03 28.88
N GLU A 355 27.24 4.42 29.37
CA GLU A 355 28.38 3.49 29.53
C GLU A 355 28.05 2.29 30.45
N VAL A 356 27.15 2.47 31.41
CA VAL A 356 26.75 1.43 32.37
C VAL A 356 25.72 0.47 31.78
N GLY A 357 24.88 0.93 30.84
CA GLY A 357 23.80 0.15 30.25
C GLY A 357 22.60 0.99 29.84
N VAL A 358 21.46 0.34 29.63
CA VAL A 358 20.21 0.97 29.24
C VAL A 358 19.35 1.28 30.47
N HIS A 359 18.92 2.53 30.57
CA HIS A 359 18.08 3.05 31.64
C HIS A 359 16.71 3.47 31.11
N LEU A 360 15.67 3.29 31.93
CA LEU A 360 14.43 4.03 31.80
C LEU A 360 14.53 5.27 32.69
N VAL A 361 14.34 6.44 32.11
CA VAL A 361 14.31 7.73 32.79
C VAL A 361 12.91 8.30 32.70
N THR A 362 12.34 8.69 33.83
CA THR A 362 11.09 9.45 33.91
C THR A 362 11.37 10.78 34.62
N THR A 363 10.34 11.62 34.80
CA THR A 363 10.46 12.86 35.58
C THR A 363 10.90 12.60 37.03
N ASP A 364 10.52 11.45 37.60
CA ASP A 364 10.67 11.15 39.02
C ASP A 364 11.84 10.21 39.32
N GLU A 365 12.17 9.32 38.38
CA GLU A 365 13.09 8.23 38.63
C GLU A 365 14.03 7.91 37.46
N THR A 366 15.07 7.16 37.77
CA THR A 366 16.02 6.62 36.80
C THR A 366 16.31 5.19 37.22
N MET A 367 16.02 4.25 36.33
CA MET A 367 16.09 2.83 36.62
C MET A 367 16.93 2.13 35.56
N LEU A 368 17.89 1.31 35.99
CA LEU A 368 18.66 0.46 35.09
C LEU A 368 17.78 -0.71 34.65
N ILE A 369 17.50 -0.81 33.35
CA ILE A 369 16.73 -1.91 32.76
C ILE A 369 17.66 -3.06 32.38
N GLU A 370 18.79 -2.71 31.77
CA GLU A 370 19.71 -3.69 31.22
C GLU A 370 21.16 -3.21 31.37
N ALA A 371 21.99 -3.98 32.08
CA ALA A 371 23.38 -3.63 32.34
C ALA A 371 24.31 -4.02 31.19
N GLY A 372 25.46 -3.36 31.12
CA GLY A 372 26.57 -3.72 30.25
C GLY A 372 26.67 -2.88 28.98
N PRO A 373 27.90 -2.66 28.48
CA PRO A 373 28.18 -1.85 27.29
C PRO A 373 27.89 -2.62 25.99
N GLY A 374 28.12 -1.97 24.84
CA GLY A 374 28.13 -2.66 23.52
C GLY A 374 26.75 -2.87 22.89
N ARG A 375 25.75 -2.11 23.35
CA ARG A 375 24.35 -2.22 22.89
C ARG A 375 24.07 -1.23 21.77
N LEU A 376 23.05 -1.53 20.97
CA LEU A 376 22.47 -0.57 20.04
C LEU A 376 21.58 0.43 20.77
N THR A 377 21.25 1.54 20.11
CA THR A 377 20.28 2.51 20.61
C THR A 377 18.97 1.80 20.98
N PRO A 378 18.49 1.94 22.23
CA PRO A 378 17.29 1.27 22.69
C PRO A 378 16.04 1.92 22.09
N SER A 379 14.90 1.25 22.20
CA SER A 379 13.58 1.85 21.92
C SER A 379 12.70 1.84 23.17
N ILE A 380 11.69 2.71 23.21
CA ILE A 380 10.60 2.66 24.17
C ILE A 380 9.28 2.68 23.39
N ASP A 381 8.39 1.74 23.67
CA ASP A 381 7.08 1.68 22.99
C ASP A 381 5.99 2.45 23.77
N ASN A 382 4.80 2.57 23.16
CA ASN A 382 3.64 3.23 23.77
C ASN A 382 3.06 2.51 25.00
N SER A 383 3.51 1.30 25.31
CA SER A 383 3.17 0.56 26.53
C SER A 383 4.24 0.72 27.62
N GLY A 384 5.31 1.47 27.35
CA GLY A 384 6.39 1.76 28.30
C GLY A 384 7.44 0.66 28.42
N TYR A 385 7.43 -0.34 27.53
CA TYR A 385 8.50 -1.34 27.49
C TYR A 385 9.75 -0.75 26.83
N VAL A 386 10.90 -0.98 27.46
CA VAL A 386 12.22 -0.65 26.92
C VAL A 386 12.79 -1.85 26.20
N TRP A 387 13.15 -1.63 24.94
CA TRP A 387 13.67 -2.63 24.02
C TRP A 387 15.16 -2.43 23.84
N THR A 388 15.92 -3.50 24.05
CA THR A 388 17.38 -3.49 24.02
C THR A 388 17.92 -4.59 23.14
N TYR A 389 18.97 -4.28 22.39
CA TYR A 389 19.66 -5.23 21.53
C TYR A 389 21.14 -5.25 21.87
N ASP A 390 21.66 -6.44 22.18
CA ASP A 390 23.08 -6.69 22.44
C ASP A 390 23.76 -7.19 21.16
N ARG A 391 24.82 -6.49 20.72
CA ARG A 391 25.61 -6.92 19.56
C ARG A 391 26.28 -8.28 19.79
N ALA A 392 26.52 -8.67 21.03
CA ALA A 392 27.12 -9.95 21.39
C ALA A 392 26.12 -11.13 21.40
N ALA A 393 24.81 -10.86 21.30
CA ALA A 393 23.77 -11.88 21.27
C ALA A 393 22.91 -11.75 20.00
N PRO A 394 23.41 -12.19 18.82
CA PRO A 394 22.68 -12.12 17.57
C PRO A 394 21.29 -12.75 17.68
N GLY A 395 20.27 -12.05 17.16
CA GLY A 395 18.90 -12.56 17.15
C GLY A 395 18.14 -12.43 18.47
N VAL A 396 18.77 -11.99 19.57
CA VAL A 396 18.10 -11.85 20.87
C VAL A 396 17.79 -10.40 21.18
N ILE A 397 16.51 -10.11 21.40
CA ILE A 397 16.02 -8.80 21.81
C ILE A 397 15.52 -8.91 23.24
N THR A 398 16.09 -8.11 24.15
CA THR A 398 15.67 -8.07 25.54
C THR A 398 14.69 -6.92 25.75
N VAL A 399 13.52 -7.25 26.30
CA VAL A 399 12.44 -6.32 26.60
C VAL A 399 12.24 -6.24 28.11
N GLY A 400 12.15 -5.03 28.65
CA GLY A 400 12.02 -4.83 30.07
C GLY A 400 11.15 -3.63 30.43
N GLN A 401 10.48 -3.74 31.56
CA GLN A 401 9.77 -2.66 32.24
C GLN A 401 10.15 -2.72 33.73
N PRO A 402 10.13 -1.59 34.46
CA PRO A 402 10.37 -1.59 35.89
C PRO A 402 9.51 -2.60 36.64
N PHE A 403 10.10 -3.25 37.65
CA PHE A 403 9.43 -4.19 38.54
C PHE A 403 8.84 -5.45 37.89
N GLU A 404 9.08 -5.66 36.59
CA GLU A 404 8.71 -6.87 35.86
C GLU A 404 9.92 -7.74 35.50
N ALA A 405 9.69 -9.04 35.34
CA ALA A 405 10.69 -9.92 34.78
C ALA A 405 10.92 -9.58 33.29
N ARG A 406 12.19 -9.40 32.92
CA ARG A 406 12.62 -9.16 31.53
C ARG A 406 12.25 -10.35 30.65
N GLN A 407 11.90 -10.05 29.41
CA GLN A 407 11.61 -11.02 28.35
C GLN A 407 12.76 -11.02 27.33
N GLN A 408 13.05 -12.21 26.79
CA GLN A 408 13.98 -12.36 25.67
C GLN A 408 13.19 -12.89 24.49
N LEU A 409 13.09 -12.06 23.45
CA LEU A 409 12.43 -12.40 22.21
C LEU A 409 13.47 -12.82 21.18
N GLN A 410 13.11 -13.82 20.37
CA GLN A 410 13.98 -14.36 19.33
C GLN A 410 13.55 -13.84 17.97
N ALA A 411 14.47 -13.19 17.24
CA ALA A 411 14.31 -12.84 15.84
C ALA A 411 14.96 -13.95 14.99
N THR A 412 14.26 -15.06 14.82
CA THR A 412 14.78 -16.26 14.10
C THR A 412 15.05 -16.01 12.63
N TRP A 413 14.35 -15.06 12.03
CA TRP A 413 14.53 -14.58 10.66
C TRP A 413 15.77 -13.68 10.49
N LEU A 414 16.38 -13.20 11.58
CA LEU A 414 17.48 -12.26 11.48
C LEU A 414 18.76 -12.95 11.00
N THR A 415 19.27 -12.48 9.87
CA THR A 415 20.57 -12.86 9.34
C THR A 415 21.50 -11.64 9.29
N GLY A 416 22.81 -11.87 9.36
CA GLY A 416 23.79 -10.78 9.40
C GLY A 416 23.88 -10.06 10.76
N THR A 417 24.57 -8.92 10.77
CA THR A 417 24.78 -8.12 11.99
C THR A 417 23.93 -6.85 11.95
N PRO A 418 23.00 -6.65 12.89
CA PRO A 418 22.24 -5.41 12.98
C PRO A 418 23.11 -4.20 13.26
N VAL A 419 22.86 -3.13 12.51
CA VAL A 419 23.41 -1.80 12.74
C VAL A 419 22.47 -0.97 13.59
N ALA A 420 21.16 -1.12 13.40
CA ALA A 420 20.12 -0.46 14.19
C ALA A 420 18.88 -1.35 14.33
N VAL A 421 18.21 -1.21 15.47
CA VAL A 421 16.94 -1.88 15.78
C VAL A 421 16.00 -0.82 16.34
N ARG A 422 14.78 -0.69 15.80
CA ARG A 422 13.76 0.25 16.28
C ARG A 422 12.39 -0.37 16.35
N VAL A 423 11.69 -0.11 17.45
CA VAL A 423 10.28 -0.46 17.59
C VAL A 423 9.42 0.70 17.09
N SER A 424 8.41 0.38 16.30
CA SER A 424 7.41 1.35 15.84
C SER A 424 6.71 2.02 17.01
N LEU A 425 6.31 3.28 16.86
CA LEU A 425 5.64 4.05 17.91
C LEU A 425 4.39 3.33 18.46
N GLY A 426 3.63 2.67 17.58
CA GLY A 426 2.45 1.88 17.96
C GLY A 426 2.76 0.59 18.73
N GLY A 427 4.03 0.17 18.77
CA GLY A 427 4.48 -1.02 19.50
C GLY A 427 4.16 -2.36 18.81
N ASN A 428 3.74 -2.36 17.54
CA ASN A 428 3.28 -3.56 16.83
C ASN A 428 4.27 -4.08 15.78
N ARG A 429 5.31 -3.31 15.46
CA ARG A 429 6.35 -3.65 14.48
C ARG A 429 7.74 -3.35 15.03
N ILE A 430 8.70 -4.15 14.60
CA ILE A 430 10.13 -3.94 14.83
C ILE A 430 10.84 -3.85 13.48
N ALA A 431 11.70 -2.84 13.32
CA ALA A 431 12.56 -2.66 12.17
C ALA A 431 14.01 -2.96 12.55
N VAL A 432 14.70 -3.72 11.71
CA VAL A 432 16.11 -4.09 11.88
C VAL A 432 16.87 -3.76 10.61
N LEU A 433 17.84 -2.85 10.73
CA LEU A 433 18.77 -2.51 9.66
C LEU A 433 19.97 -3.45 9.76
N VAL A 434 20.17 -4.24 8.72
CA VAL A 434 21.32 -5.12 8.53
C VAL A 434 22.21 -4.53 7.44
N ASN A 435 23.51 -4.57 7.65
CA ASN A 435 24.52 -4.23 6.65
C ASN A 435 25.35 -5.48 6.35
N ASP A 436 25.46 -5.84 5.08
CA ASP A 436 26.26 -6.95 4.59
C ASP A 436 27.10 -6.49 3.39
N ASP A 437 28.42 -6.36 3.58
CA ASP A 437 29.43 -6.06 2.57
C ASP A 437 29.03 -5.02 1.49
N GLY A 438 28.44 -3.90 1.92
CA GLY A 438 28.11 -2.75 1.06
C GLY A 438 26.66 -2.67 0.57
N SER A 439 25.87 -3.73 0.80
CA SER A 439 24.41 -3.72 0.69
C SER A 439 23.79 -3.61 2.08
N SER A 440 22.72 -2.84 2.21
CA SER A 440 21.97 -2.72 3.47
C SER A 440 20.50 -2.90 3.24
N VAL A 441 19.85 -3.55 4.20
CA VAL A 441 18.43 -3.87 4.13
C VAL A 441 17.76 -3.59 5.46
N VAL A 442 16.56 -3.01 5.40
CA VAL A 442 15.67 -2.88 6.56
C VAL A 442 14.64 -4.00 6.49
N TYR A 443 14.72 -4.91 7.45
CA TYR A 443 13.69 -5.92 7.69
C TYR A 443 12.66 -5.37 8.68
N VAL A 444 11.38 -5.63 8.42
CA VAL A 444 10.29 -5.30 9.35
C VAL A 444 9.54 -6.56 9.73
N GLY A 445 9.52 -6.86 11.03
CA GLY A 445 8.74 -7.95 11.63
C GLY A 445 7.63 -7.42 12.53
N GLY A 446 6.66 -8.28 12.83
CA GLY A 446 5.60 -8.03 13.78
C GLY A 446 6.02 -8.27 15.24
N ILE A 447 5.36 -7.59 16.18
CA ILE A 447 5.52 -7.81 17.62
C ILE A 447 4.23 -8.40 18.17
N GLU A 448 4.31 -9.65 18.65
CA GLU A 448 3.18 -10.33 19.29
C GLU A 448 3.10 -9.94 20.76
N ARG A 449 1.87 -9.66 21.21
CA ARG A 449 1.59 -9.25 22.59
C ARG A 449 0.46 -10.08 23.16
N ASP A 450 0.50 -10.30 24.47
CA ASP A 450 -0.64 -10.85 25.20
C ASP A 450 -1.73 -9.78 25.42
N ALA A 451 -2.86 -10.19 26.00
CA ALA A 451 -4.00 -9.31 26.28
C ALA A 451 -3.69 -8.18 27.29
N SER A 452 -2.57 -8.26 28.02
CA SER A 452 -2.10 -7.17 28.89
C SER A 452 -1.24 -6.14 28.15
N GLY A 453 -0.92 -6.40 26.88
CA GLY A 453 -0.04 -5.58 26.07
C GLY A 453 1.44 -5.91 26.26
N ARG A 454 1.78 -7.00 26.95
CA ARG A 454 3.17 -7.42 27.16
C ARG A 454 3.71 -8.11 25.90
N PRO A 455 4.91 -7.75 25.41
CA PRO A 455 5.56 -8.46 24.31
C PRO A 455 5.90 -9.90 24.68
N ILE A 456 5.50 -10.85 23.84
CA ILE A 456 5.71 -12.29 24.07
C ILE A 456 6.51 -12.98 22.96
N ALA A 457 6.46 -12.48 21.73
CA ALA A 457 7.19 -13.02 20.59
C ALA A 457 7.38 -11.97 19.49
N LEU A 458 8.20 -12.31 18.50
CA LEU A 458 8.25 -11.63 17.21
C LEU A 458 7.64 -12.56 16.17
N SER A 459 7.12 -12.00 15.07
CA SER A 459 6.65 -12.80 13.95
C SER A 459 7.73 -13.78 13.46
N GLU A 460 7.31 -14.94 12.96
CA GLU A 460 8.22 -16.00 12.48
C GLU A 460 9.12 -15.52 11.33
N ASP A 461 8.59 -14.61 10.50
CA ASP A 461 9.28 -13.99 9.37
C ASP A 461 9.29 -12.46 9.48
N ALA A 462 10.17 -11.83 8.70
CA ALA A 462 10.20 -10.38 8.49
C ALA A 462 10.38 -10.03 7.02
N THR A 463 9.75 -8.93 6.60
CA THR A 463 9.74 -8.51 5.19
C THR A 463 10.83 -7.47 4.92
N PRO A 464 11.62 -7.61 3.84
CA PRO A 464 12.51 -6.54 3.39
C PRO A 464 11.70 -5.35 2.87
N GLN A 465 11.79 -4.22 3.54
CA GLN A 465 11.05 -3.00 3.23
C GLN A 465 11.87 -1.97 2.45
N LEU A 466 13.19 -1.98 2.63
CA LEU A 466 14.07 -1.01 2.00
C LEU A 466 15.45 -1.61 1.78
N TRP A 467 15.96 -1.45 0.57
CA TRP A 467 17.35 -1.73 0.22
C TRP A 467 18.07 -0.42 -0.06
N THR A 468 19.30 -0.30 0.44
CA THR A 468 20.14 0.87 0.23
C THR A 468 21.61 0.48 0.10
N ALA A 469 22.35 1.27 -0.67
CA ALA A 469 23.80 1.09 -0.81
C ALA A 469 24.55 1.87 0.27
N GLY A 470 25.73 1.38 0.62
CA GLY A 470 26.64 2.06 1.54
C GLY A 470 26.56 1.56 2.98
N GLN A 471 26.89 2.43 3.93
CA GLN A 471 26.98 2.12 5.36
C GLN A 471 26.03 3.02 6.16
N PRO A 472 24.71 2.77 6.08
CA PRO A 472 23.75 3.47 6.93
C PRO A 472 24.11 3.22 8.40
N ILE A 473 23.99 4.27 9.21
CA ILE A 473 24.39 4.26 10.62
C ILE A 473 23.21 4.08 11.57
N ASP A 474 22.00 4.36 11.10
CA ASP A 474 20.78 4.28 11.90
C ASP A 474 19.52 4.14 11.03
N LEU A 475 18.40 3.82 11.67
CA LEU A 475 17.06 3.84 11.10
C LEU A 475 16.07 4.42 12.11
N ASP A 476 14.98 5.03 11.65
CA ASP A 476 13.84 5.38 12.51
C ASP A 476 12.52 5.37 11.73
N TRP A 477 11.41 5.33 12.46
CA TRP A 477 10.06 5.36 11.90
C TRP A 477 9.62 6.81 11.63
N ILE A 478 9.12 7.06 10.42
CA ILE A 478 8.43 8.31 10.09
C ILE A 478 6.94 7.99 10.11
N SER A 479 6.18 8.62 11.00
CA SER A 479 4.72 8.43 11.14
C SER A 479 3.90 9.13 10.06
#